data_AF-A0A967Z4H9-F1
#
_entry.id   AF-A0A967Z4H9-F1
#
_cell.length_a   1.000
_cell.length_b   1.000
_cell.length_c   1.000
_cell.angle_alpha   90.00
_cell.angle_beta   90.00
_cell.angle_gamma   90.00
#
_symmetry.space_group_name_H-M   'P 1'
#
loop_
_entity.id
_entity.type
_entity.pdbx_description
1 polymer ?
#
loop_
_entity_poly.entity_id
_entity_poly.type
_entity_poly.pdbx_seq_one_letter_code
_entity_poly.pdbx_strand_id
1 'polypeptide(L)'
;MFLSKFAIAVLPTLIFLLPASSFAQRAEVNRFKEKYSIPADKVFRVDIEIDAGEVTIHKSPNDKEARVIIDYDEEEFRVYSDFDEKRSRLDIEFEKKGWGNSKDNAVAEALIELPTGVEVDLEAKIKAGEIDLDFGGLALTRLDLTTWAGEVVVGFSEPNKSDMEFMKINTKVGETRIRELGNARFREAEINGGIGEMSVDLRGNMLSEAEAHIDLDIGETTLYLPEEAGVKLVVSKFLFLSDVSVPYGLKKSGRYYYSKNFDVAKNRLDVRVSPGLGELQIDY
;
A
#
# COMPACT_ATOMS: atom_id res chain seq x y z
N MET A 1 -39.55 -66.17 -61.08
CA MET A 1 -39.59 -64.89 -61.79
C MET A 1 -39.54 -63.79 -60.73
N PHE A 2 -38.43 -63.05 -60.68
CA PHE A 2 -38.09 -61.90 -59.82
C PHE A 2 -38.61 -61.88 -58.36
N LEU A 3 -37.73 -62.17 -57.41
CA LEU A 3 -37.88 -61.71 -56.03
C LEU A 3 -36.59 -61.01 -55.56
N SER A 4 -36.83 -59.83 -55.00
CA SER A 4 -35.96 -58.74 -54.63
C SER A 4 -34.91 -59.10 -53.58
N LYS A 5 -33.66 -58.67 -53.80
CA LYS A 5 -32.67 -58.56 -52.73
C LYS A 5 -32.86 -57.21 -52.02
N PHE A 6 -33.41 -57.24 -50.81
CA PHE A 6 -33.33 -56.13 -49.86
C PHE A 6 -31.89 -56.02 -49.35
N ALA A 7 -31.21 -54.91 -49.64
CA ALA A 7 -29.97 -54.56 -48.97
C ALA A 7 -30.32 -53.90 -47.62
N ILE A 8 -30.01 -54.59 -46.53
CA ILE A 8 -30.08 -54.07 -45.16
C ILE A 8 -28.89 -53.12 -45.00
N ALA A 9 -29.16 -51.81 -44.93
CA ALA A 9 -28.16 -50.82 -44.55
C ALA A 9 -27.91 -50.92 -43.04
N VAL A 10 -26.73 -51.38 -42.66
CA VAL A 10 -26.25 -51.33 -41.26
C VAL A 10 -25.71 -49.93 -41.01
N LEU A 11 -26.46 -49.12 -40.26
CA LEU A 11 -26.03 -47.80 -39.78
C LEU A 11 -24.98 -48.00 -38.67
N PRO A 12 -23.77 -47.42 -38.74
CA PRO A 12 -22.86 -47.45 -37.62
C PRO A 12 -23.37 -46.49 -36.54
N THR A 13 -23.71 -47.02 -35.38
CA THR A 13 -24.04 -46.22 -34.19
C THR A 13 -22.76 -45.55 -33.69
N LEU A 14 -22.63 -44.25 -33.97
CA LEU A 14 -21.53 -43.44 -33.47
C LEU A 14 -21.76 -43.15 -31.98
N ILE A 15 -21.07 -43.88 -31.10
CA ILE A 15 -21.04 -43.57 -29.68
C ILE A 15 -20.06 -42.40 -29.50
N PHE A 16 -20.59 -41.20 -29.27
CA PHE A 16 -19.80 -40.08 -28.75
C PHE A 16 -19.47 -40.35 -27.28
N LEU A 17 -18.26 -40.84 -27.00
CA LEU A 17 -17.66 -40.70 -25.68
C LEU A 17 -17.29 -39.22 -25.50
N LEU A 18 -18.09 -38.49 -24.72
CA LEU A 18 -17.65 -37.21 -24.16
C LEU A 18 -16.56 -37.51 -23.12
N PRO A 19 -15.33 -36.99 -23.24
CA PRO A 19 -14.38 -37.04 -22.13
C PRO A 19 -14.89 -36.09 -21.05
N ALA A 20 -15.59 -36.65 -20.05
CA ALA A 20 -15.87 -35.99 -18.79
C ALA A 20 -14.60 -36.07 -17.93
N SER A 21 -13.77 -35.04 -17.98
CA SER A 21 -12.77 -34.77 -16.95
C SER A 21 -12.13 -33.41 -17.16
N SER A 22 -12.85 -32.35 -16.79
CA SER A 22 -12.22 -31.10 -16.37
C SER A 22 -11.68 -31.33 -14.96
N PHE A 23 -10.51 -31.97 -14.84
CA PHE A 23 -9.72 -31.78 -13.63
C PHE A 23 -9.16 -30.37 -13.71
N ALA A 24 -9.82 -29.42 -13.04
CA ALA A 24 -9.12 -28.20 -12.64
C ALA A 24 -8.01 -28.65 -11.69
N GLN A 25 -6.79 -28.74 -12.21
CA GLN A 25 -5.60 -28.93 -11.40
C GLN A 25 -5.49 -27.69 -10.52
N ARG A 26 -5.95 -27.80 -9.27
CA ARG A 26 -5.79 -26.75 -8.28
C ARG A 26 -4.29 -26.52 -8.13
N ALA A 27 -3.82 -25.32 -8.45
CA ALA A 27 -2.43 -24.96 -8.26
C ALA A 27 -2.05 -25.29 -6.80
N GLU A 28 -0.91 -25.95 -6.62
CA GLU A 28 -0.41 -26.32 -5.30
C GLU A 28 0.12 -25.05 -4.64
N VAL A 29 -0.68 -24.48 -3.73
CA VAL A 29 -0.29 -23.29 -2.97
C VAL A 29 0.73 -23.71 -1.92
N ASN A 30 1.94 -23.18 -2.06
CA ASN A 30 3.03 -23.33 -1.11
C ASN A 30 2.91 -22.24 -0.03
N ARG A 31 3.34 -22.57 1.19
CA ARG A 31 3.35 -21.65 2.32
C ARG A 31 4.75 -21.51 2.88
N PHE A 32 5.34 -20.34 2.73
CA PHE A 32 6.53 -19.91 3.46
C PHE A 32 6.11 -19.28 4.78
N LYS A 33 6.79 -19.62 5.88
CA LYS A 33 6.50 -19.05 7.20
C LYS A 33 7.75 -19.01 8.05
N GLU A 34 8.17 -17.80 8.39
CA GLU A 34 9.32 -17.56 9.26
C GLU A 34 8.99 -16.60 10.40
N LYS A 35 9.74 -16.74 11.49
CA LYS A 35 9.64 -15.90 12.69
C LYS A 35 11.04 -15.46 13.10
N TYR A 36 11.18 -14.17 13.40
CA TYR A 36 12.45 -13.58 13.78
C TYR A 36 12.32 -12.94 15.15
N SER A 37 13.22 -13.32 16.08
CA SER A 37 13.35 -12.63 17.36
C SER A 37 14.22 -11.41 17.17
N ILE A 38 13.67 -10.23 17.43
CA ILE A 38 14.30 -8.94 17.14
C ILE A 38 14.89 -8.37 18.44
N PRO A 39 16.22 -8.22 18.53
CA PRO A 39 16.85 -7.53 19.65
C PRO A 39 16.40 -6.07 19.75
N ALA A 40 16.12 -5.60 20.96
CA ALA A 40 15.65 -4.23 21.21
C ALA A 40 16.80 -3.23 21.48
N ASP A 41 18.05 -3.62 21.23
CA ASP A 41 19.24 -2.81 21.48
C ASP A 41 19.61 -1.92 20.27
N LYS A 42 18.95 -2.11 19.13
CA LYS A 42 19.18 -1.39 17.87
C LYS A 42 17.86 -1.12 17.16
N VAL A 43 17.87 -0.14 16.27
CA VAL A 43 16.80 0.04 15.28
C VAL A 43 16.77 -1.19 14.38
N PHE A 44 15.57 -1.76 14.21
CA PHE A 44 15.30 -2.87 13.32
C PHE A 44 15.03 -2.35 11.91
N ARG A 45 15.92 -2.70 10.97
CA ARG A 45 15.80 -2.32 9.56
C ARG A 45 15.08 -3.42 8.80
N VAL A 46 14.09 -3.04 8.01
CA VAL A 46 13.31 -3.98 7.21
C VAL A 46 13.29 -3.49 5.78
N ASP A 47 13.85 -4.30 4.88
CA ASP A 47 13.89 -4.03 3.44
C ASP A 47 13.02 -5.08 2.74
N ILE A 48 11.98 -4.61 2.04
CA ILE A 48 10.98 -5.46 1.38
C ILE A 48 10.98 -5.15 -0.12
N GLU A 49 11.18 -6.16 -0.95
CA GLU A 49 11.01 -6.08 -2.41
C GLU A 49 10.04 -7.14 -2.89
N ILE A 50 8.87 -6.73 -3.41
CA ILE A 50 7.81 -7.63 -3.87
C ILE A 50 7.44 -7.28 -5.31
N ASP A 51 7.45 -8.26 -6.20
CA ASP A 51 7.12 -8.06 -7.61
C ASP A 51 5.61 -7.95 -7.85
N ALA A 52 4.83 -8.87 -7.28
CA ALA A 52 3.39 -8.90 -7.49
C ALA A 52 2.68 -9.65 -6.36
N GLY A 53 1.52 -9.15 -5.92
CA GLY A 53 0.66 -9.89 -4.99
C GLY A 53 -0.21 -8.99 -4.13
N GLU A 54 -0.99 -9.64 -3.26
CA GLU A 54 -1.67 -8.99 -2.15
C GLU A 54 -0.68 -8.88 -0.98
N VAL A 55 -0.43 -7.68 -0.48
CA VAL A 55 0.56 -7.44 0.57
C VAL A 55 -0.11 -6.79 1.77
N THR A 56 -0.03 -7.45 2.91
CA THR A 56 -0.47 -6.92 4.20
C THR A 56 0.71 -6.73 5.13
N ILE A 57 0.85 -5.54 5.72
CA ILE A 57 1.80 -5.28 6.80
C ILE A 57 1.06 -4.71 8.00
N HIS A 58 1.22 -5.33 9.17
CA HIS A 58 0.64 -4.83 10.40
C HIS A 58 1.51 -5.12 11.62
N LYS A 59 1.09 -4.63 12.79
CA LYS A 59 1.79 -4.91 14.05
C LYS A 59 1.70 -6.38 14.46
N SER A 60 2.80 -6.89 14.98
CA SER A 60 2.90 -8.18 15.65
C SER A 60 2.24 -8.11 17.03
N PRO A 61 1.55 -9.19 17.45
CA PRO A 61 1.05 -9.31 18.83
C PRO A 61 2.19 -9.45 19.86
N ASN A 62 3.42 -9.66 19.41
CA ASN A 62 4.60 -9.79 20.25
C ASN A 62 5.53 -8.59 20.01
N ASP A 63 6.02 -7.99 21.09
CA ASP A 63 6.78 -6.75 21.08
C ASP A 63 8.17 -6.88 20.42
N LYS A 64 8.68 -8.10 20.27
CA LYS A 64 10.03 -8.40 19.76
C LYS A 64 10.04 -9.53 18.73
N GLU A 65 8.90 -9.88 18.15
CA GLU A 65 8.83 -10.88 17.07
C GLU A 65 8.38 -10.20 15.78
N ALA A 66 9.18 -10.35 14.72
CA ALA A 66 8.72 -10.14 13.36
C ALA A 66 8.28 -11.48 12.76
N ARG A 67 7.28 -11.48 11.88
CA ARG A 67 6.82 -12.68 11.18
C ARG A 67 6.63 -12.40 9.69
N VAL A 68 6.99 -13.38 8.87
CA VAL A 68 6.76 -13.37 7.42
C VAL A 68 5.99 -14.63 7.08
N ILE A 69 4.80 -14.48 6.49
CA ILE A 69 3.97 -15.57 5.98
C ILE A 69 3.68 -15.25 4.52
N ILE A 70 4.01 -16.14 3.61
CA ILE A 70 3.75 -15.96 2.19
C ILE A 70 3.09 -17.22 1.64
N ASP A 71 1.91 -17.08 1.06
CA ASP A 71 1.19 -18.12 0.34
C ASP A 71 1.34 -17.86 -1.17
N TYR A 72 1.94 -18.81 -1.91
CA TYR A 72 2.37 -18.58 -3.30
C TYR A 72 2.38 -19.86 -4.15
N ASP A 73 2.31 -19.70 -5.47
CA ASP A 73 2.59 -20.78 -6.42
C ASP A 73 4.12 -20.85 -6.66
N GLU A 74 4.76 -21.95 -6.26
CA GLU A 74 6.20 -22.10 -6.42
C GLU A 74 6.65 -22.23 -7.88
N GLU A 75 5.75 -22.54 -8.82
CA GLU A 75 6.06 -22.50 -10.25
C GLU A 75 6.25 -21.05 -10.73
N GLU A 76 5.54 -20.11 -10.10
CA GLU A 76 5.41 -18.72 -10.51
C GLU A 76 6.25 -17.76 -9.68
N PHE A 77 6.65 -18.12 -8.46
CA PHE A 77 7.35 -17.20 -7.56
C PHE A 77 8.57 -17.81 -6.88
N ARG A 78 9.47 -16.93 -6.41
CA ARG A 78 10.55 -17.24 -5.47
C ARG A 78 10.42 -16.37 -4.24
N VAL A 79 10.63 -16.98 -3.08
CA VAL A 79 10.65 -16.29 -1.79
C VAL A 79 12.05 -16.38 -1.22
N TYR A 80 12.60 -15.26 -0.80
CA TYR A 80 13.82 -15.16 -0.03
C TYR A 80 13.55 -14.31 1.22
N SER A 81 14.04 -14.76 2.36
CA SER A 81 14.06 -13.95 3.56
C SER A 81 15.28 -14.27 4.40
N ASP A 82 16.01 -13.24 4.80
CA ASP A 82 17.25 -13.36 5.56
C ASP A 82 17.31 -12.32 6.66
N PHE A 83 17.77 -12.73 7.84
CA PHE A 83 17.87 -11.87 9.01
C PHE A 83 19.30 -11.85 9.55
N ASP A 84 19.95 -10.69 9.43
CA ASP A 84 21.25 -10.42 10.05
C ASP A 84 21.04 -9.88 11.47
N GLU A 85 21.12 -10.78 12.46
CA GLU A 85 21.01 -10.44 13.88
C GLU A 85 22.06 -9.41 14.33
N LYS A 86 23.27 -9.44 13.77
CA LYS A 86 24.33 -8.50 14.16
C LYS A 86 24.02 -7.08 13.71
N ARG A 87 23.37 -6.93 12.56
CA ARG A 87 22.97 -5.64 11.99
C ARG A 87 21.53 -5.25 12.33
N SER A 88 20.73 -6.14 12.89
CA SER A 88 19.28 -5.99 13.08
C SER A 88 18.58 -5.61 11.77
N ARG A 89 18.83 -6.41 10.72
CA ARG A 89 18.31 -6.16 9.38
C ARG A 89 17.60 -7.41 8.86
N LEU A 90 16.36 -7.25 8.41
CA LEU A 90 15.56 -8.26 7.74
C LEU A 90 15.38 -7.86 6.27
N ASP A 91 15.86 -8.69 5.36
CA ASP A 91 15.65 -8.56 3.92
C ASP A 91 14.58 -9.57 3.49
N ILE A 92 13.57 -9.13 2.75
CA ILE A 92 12.47 -9.95 2.22
C ILE A 92 12.35 -9.68 0.72
N GLU A 93 12.50 -10.72 -0.09
CA GLU A 93 12.31 -10.64 -1.54
C GLU A 93 11.25 -11.66 -1.99
N PHE A 94 10.27 -11.19 -2.74
CA PHE A 94 9.23 -12.02 -3.34
C PHE A 94 9.14 -11.76 -4.84
N GLU A 95 9.85 -12.59 -5.59
CA GLU A 95 10.07 -12.40 -7.02
C GLU A 95 9.09 -13.20 -7.86
N LYS A 96 8.58 -12.61 -8.94
CA LYS A 96 7.80 -13.33 -9.96
C LYS A 96 8.73 -13.94 -11.01
N LYS A 97 8.59 -15.24 -11.26
CA LYS A 97 9.33 -16.00 -12.27
C LYS A 97 8.81 -15.68 -13.68
N GLY A 98 9.35 -14.62 -14.28
CA GLY A 98 9.03 -14.23 -15.64
C GLY A 98 7.67 -13.52 -15.77
N TRP A 99 7.60 -12.56 -16.70
CA TRP A 99 6.45 -11.66 -16.85
C TRP A 99 5.56 -11.98 -18.07
N GLY A 100 5.96 -12.94 -18.92
CA GLY A 100 5.39 -13.12 -20.26
C GLY A 100 4.28 -14.17 -20.42
N ASN A 101 4.25 -15.21 -19.57
CA ASN A 101 3.30 -16.33 -19.67
C ASN A 101 2.71 -16.64 -18.28
N SER A 102 2.10 -15.65 -17.63
CA SER A 102 1.44 -15.88 -16.35
C SER A 102 0.15 -16.65 -16.56
N LYS A 103 -0.16 -17.61 -15.69
CA LYS A 103 -1.55 -18.02 -15.48
C LYS A 103 -2.31 -16.82 -14.91
N ASP A 104 -3.49 -16.50 -15.44
CA ASP A 104 -4.31 -15.34 -15.03
C ASP A 104 -4.79 -15.38 -13.56
N ASN A 105 -4.58 -16.50 -12.84
CA ASN A 105 -5.10 -16.74 -11.50
C ASN A 105 -4.02 -17.02 -10.44
N ALA A 106 -2.74 -16.74 -10.71
CA ALA A 106 -1.68 -16.92 -9.72
C ALA A 106 -1.74 -15.76 -8.70
N VAL A 107 -2.52 -15.96 -7.64
CA VAL A 107 -2.59 -15.05 -6.49
C VAL A 107 -1.47 -15.40 -5.53
N ALA A 108 -0.82 -14.37 -5.03
CA ALA A 108 0.34 -14.41 -4.18
C ALA A 108 0.06 -13.48 -3.00
N GLU A 109 -0.02 -14.03 -1.78
CA GLU A 109 -0.44 -13.29 -0.59
C GLU A 109 0.75 -13.24 0.38
N ALA A 110 1.18 -12.03 0.75
CA ALA A 110 2.26 -11.79 1.71
C ALA A 110 1.72 -11.07 2.95
N LEU A 111 1.87 -11.70 4.11
CA LEU A 111 1.58 -11.12 5.42
C LEU A 111 2.88 -10.93 6.21
N ILE A 112 3.15 -9.68 6.59
CA ILE A 112 4.32 -9.30 7.37
C ILE A 112 3.87 -8.65 8.67
N GLU A 113 4.27 -9.23 9.80
CA GLU A 113 3.97 -8.70 11.14
C GLU A 113 5.23 -8.07 11.73
N LEU A 114 5.19 -6.79 12.11
CA LEU A 114 6.34 -6.04 12.63
C LEU A 114 6.29 -5.86 14.17
N PRO A 115 7.43 -5.95 14.88
CA PRO A 115 7.45 -5.84 16.34
C PRO A 115 7.04 -4.44 16.81
N THR A 116 6.40 -4.37 17.98
CA THR A 116 5.89 -3.11 18.54
C THR A 116 6.74 -2.50 19.65
N GLY A 117 7.76 -3.23 20.12
CA GLY A 117 8.66 -2.84 21.22
C GLY A 117 10.10 -2.56 20.77
N VAL A 118 10.32 -2.49 19.45
CA VAL A 118 11.61 -2.16 18.84
C VAL A 118 11.37 -1.05 17.83
N GLU A 119 12.26 -0.08 17.75
CA GLU A 119 12.19 0.97 16.72
C GLU A 119 12.41 0.37 15.33
N VAL A 120 11.65 0.81 14.34
CA VAL A 120 11.65 0.24 12.99
C VAL A 120 11.97 1.31 11.95
N ASP A 121 12.91 0.98 11.05
CA ASP A 121 13.20 1.71 9.82
C ASP A 121 12.78 0.80 8.65
N LEU A 122 11.77 1.23 7.89
CA LEU A 122 11.11 0.39 6.88
C LEU A 122 11.27 0.98 5.48
N GLU A 123 11.88 0.19 4.58
CA GLU A 123 11.86 0.41 3.14
C GLU A 123 11.05 -0.71 2.47
N ALA A 124 10.03 -0.34 1.70
CA ALA A 124 9.17 -1.28 0.98
C ALA A 124 8.99 -0.87 -0.48
N LYS A 125 9.34 -1.76 -1.40
CA LYS A 125 9.17 -1.61 -2.84
C LYS A 125 8.25 -2.70 -3.35
N ILE A 126 7.05 -2.35 -3.77
CA ILE A 126 6.04 -3.31 -4.24
C ILE A 126 5.62 -2.93 -5.66
N LYS A 127 5.97 -3.74 -6.66
CA LYS A 127 5.75 -3.33 -8.07
C LYS A 127 4.27 -3.36 -8.46
N ALA A 128 3.54 -4.43 -8.15
CA ALA A 128 2.14 -4.53 -8.54
C ALA A 128 1.26 -5.23 -7.50
N GLY A 129 0.01 -4.78 -7.34
CA GLY A 129 -1.02 -5.54 -6.62
C GLY A 129 -1.88 -4.71 -5.67
N GLU A 130 -2.49 -5.38 -4.70
CA GLU A 130 -3.31 -4.78 -3.66
C GLU A 130 -2.52 -4.74 -2.36
N ILE A 131 -2.42 -3.57 -1.73
CA ILE A 131 -1.48 -3.32 -0.64
C ILE A 131 -2.26 -2.69 0.52
N ASP A 132 -2.31 -3.36 1.66
CA ASP A 132 -2.97 -2.89 2.89
C ASP A 132 -1.99 -2.86 4.06
N LEU A 133 -1.63 -1.66 4.50
CA LEU A 133 -0.58 -1.42 5.48
C LEU A 133 -1.18 -0.68 6.68
N ASP A 134 -1.13 -1.27 7.88
CA ASP A 134 -1.45 -0.56 9.11
C ASP A 134 -0.21 -0.47 10.01
N PHE A 135 0.30 0.75 10.11
CA PHE A 135 1.48 1.08 10.89
C PHE A 135 1.15 1.62 12.28
N GLY A 136 -0.14 1.67 12.64
CA GLY A 136 -0.60 2.15 13.93
C GLY A 136 0.00 1.37 15.11
N GLY A 137 0.51 2.07 16.11
CA GLY A 137 1.07 1.47 17.33
C GLY A 137 2.42 0.75 17.16
N LEU A 138 3.04 0.81 15.98
CA LEU A 138 4.46 0.52 15.79
C LEU A 138 5.34 1.62 16.39
N ALA A 139 6.66 1.45 16.34
CA ALA A 139 7.66 2.47 16.71
C ALA A 139 8.50 2.84 15.47
N LEU A 140 7.86 3.32 14.42
CA LEU A 140 8.54 3.67 13.18
C LEU A 140 9.36 4.96 13.35
N THR A 141 10.63 4.91 12.98
CA THR A 141 11.52 6.08 12.92
C THR A 141 11.65 6.63 11.50
N ARG A 142 11.41 5.78 10.49
CA ARG A 142 11.40 6.13 9.07
C ARG A 142 10.52 5.16 8.28
N LEU A 143 9.85 5.67 7.25
CA LEU A 143 9.08 4.90 6.28
C LEU A 143 9.42 5.37 4.85
N ASP A 144 9.83 4.46 3.98
CA ASP A 144 9.97 4.69 2.53
C ASP A 144 9.20 3.60 1.76
N LEU A 145 8.01 3.95 1.28
CA LEU A 145 7.15 3.07 0.50
C LEU A 145 7.14 3.53 -0.96
N THR A 146 7.49 2.63 -1.87
CA THR A 146 7.35 2.85 -3.32
C THR A 146 6.52 1.74 -3.95
N THR A 147 5.45 2.14 -4.64
CA THR A 147 4.61 1.24 -5.43
C THR A 147 4.52 1.69 -6.89
N TRP A 148 4.46 0.74 -7.83
CA TRP A 148 4.39 1.07 -9.26
C TRP A 148 2.96 1.01 -9.80
N ALA A 149 2.19 -0.02 -9.46
CA ALA A 149 0.84 -0.17 -9.96
C ALA A 149 -0.09 -0.84 -8.93
N GLY A 150 -1.29 -0.31 -8.73
CA GLY A 150 -2.35 -1.00 -8.02
C GLY A 150 -3.08 -0.15 -6.99
N GLU A 151 -3.67 -0.81 -6.00
CA GLU A 151 -4.44 -0.19 -4.93
C GLU A 151 -3.64 -0.21 -3.63
N VAL A 152 -3.44 0.96 -3.03
CA VAL A 152 -2.63 1.14 -1.83
C VAL A 152 -3.47 1.75 -0.73
N VAL A 153 -3.57 1.07 0.40
CA VAL A 153 -4.13 1.57 1.64
C VAL A 153 -3.02 1.64 2.68
N VAL A 154 -2.79 2.81 3.25
CA VAL A 154 -1.85 3.02 4.36
C VAL A 154 -2.62 3.64 5.52
N GLY A 155 -2.53 3.03 6.70
CA GLY A 155 -3.21 3.48 7.90
C GLY A 155 -2.26 3.66 9.08
N PHE A 156 -2.64 4.55 9.98
CA PHE A 156 -2.06 4.67 11.31
C PHE A 156 -3.18 4.59 12.34
N SER A 157 -3.73 3.38 12.54
CA SER A 157 -4.91 3.15 13.40
C SER A 157 -4.74 3.57 14.87
N GLU A 158 -3.49 3.67 15.32
CA GLU A 158 -3.08 4.12 16.64
C GLU A 158 -1.84 5.02 16.50
N PRO A 159 -1.59 5.95 17.44
CA PRO A 159 -0.38 6.76 17.43
C PRO A 159 0.90 5.93 17.34
N ASN A 160 1.79 6.32 16.43
CA ASN A 160 3.15 5.80 16.35
C ASN A 160 3.87 6.03 17.70
N LYS A 161 4.67 5.08 18.14
CA LYS A 161 5.31 5.10 19.47
C LYS A 161 6.60 5.91 19.49
N SER A 162 7.26 6.05 18.36
CA SER A 162 8.45 6.90 18.18
C SER A 162 8.13 8.15 17.37
N ASP A 163 8.99 9.15 17.45
CA ASP A 163 8.96 10.25 16.49
C ASP A 163 9.56 9.74 15.17
N MET A 164 8.83 9.93 14.07
CA MET A 164 9.29 9.55 12.75
C MET A 164 9.98 10.76 12.11
N GLU A 165 11.25 10.62 11.72
CA GLU A 165 11.99 11.73 11.13
C GLU A 165 11.45 12.07 9.75
N PHE A 166 11.22 11.05 8.93
CA PHE A 166 10.82 11.19 7.54
C PHE A 166 9.91 10.07 7.10
N MET A 167 8.84 10.44 6.39
CA MET A 167 7.93 9.53 5.71
C MET A 167 7.95 9.81 4.23
N LYS A 168 8.00 8.75 3.44
CA LYS A 168 7.86 8.83 1.99
C LYS A 168 6.92 7.75 1.49
N ILE A 169 5.94 8.17 0.69
CA ILE A 169 4.99 7.30 0.02
C ILE A 169 4.94 7.72 -1.45
N ASN A 170 5.39 6.85 -2.33
CA ASN A 170 5.44 7.08 -3.76
C ASN A 170 4.62 6.03 -4.49
N THR A 171 3.53 6.43 -5.14
CA THR A 171 2.71 5.53 -5.95
C THR A 171 2.73 6.00 -7.40
N LYS A 172 3.07 5.12 -8.36
CA LYS A 172 3.18 5.55 -9.77
C LYS A 172 1.84 5.55 -10.49
N VAL A 173 1.07 4.47 -10.41
CA VAL A 173 -0.21 4.34 -11.09
C VAL A 173 -1.22 3.63 -10.20
N GLY A 174 -2.44 4.17 -10.09
CA GLY A 174 -3.56 3.52 -9.43
C GLY A 174 -4.17 4.36 -8.32
N GLU A 175 -4.71 3.70 -7.31
CA GLU A 175 -5.42 4.36 -6.22
C GLU A 175 -4.62 4.31 -4.92
N THR A 176 -4.54 5.43 -4.21
CA THR A 176 -3.85 5.54 -2.93
C THR A 176 -4.77 6.15 -1.88
N ARG A 177 -4.99 5.44 -0.76
CA ARG A 177 -5.75 5.92 0.39
C ARG A 177 -4.88 5.90 1.64
N ILE A 178 -4.58 7.07 2.19
CA ILE A 178 -3.81 7.22 3.42
C ILE A 178 -4.78 7.67 4.52
N ARG A 179 -4.84 6.92 5.62
CA ARG A 179 -5.80 7.09 6.71
C ARG A 179 -5.11 7.51 8.00
N GLU A 180 -5.71 8.48 8.68
CA GLU A 180 -5.35 8.92 10.04
C GLU A 180 -3.86 9.30 10.19
N LEU A 181 -3.30 9.99 9.20
CA LEU A 181 -1.87 10.30 9.16
C LEU A 181 -1.40 11.17 10.34
N GLY A 182 -2.31 11.88 11.01
CA GLY A 182 -2.00 12.62 12.23
C GLY A 182 -1.49 11.74 13.37
N ASN A 183 -1.78 10.44 13.35
CA ASN A 183 -1.24 9.45 14.29
C ASN A 183 0.22 9.07 14.01
N ALA A 184 0.77 9.35 12.83
CA ALA A 184 2.08 8.83 12.42
C ALA A 184 3.29 9.51 13.10
N ARG A 185 3.10 10.68 13.73
CA ARG A 185 4.17 11.47 14.39
C ARG A 185 5.39 11.71 13.50
N PHE A 186 5.17 11.96 12.22
CA PHE A 186 6.23 12.36 11.30
C PHE A 186 6.61 13.82 11.53
N ARG A 187 7.89 14.15 11.31
CA ARG A 187 8.34 15.54 11.18
C ARG A 187 8.12 16.04 9.75
N GLU A 188 8.51 15.24 8.77
CA GLU A 188 8.35 15.55 7.34
C GLU A 188 7.76 14.35 6.60
N ALA A 189 6.79 14.61 5.72
CA ALA A 189 6.19 13.62 4.84
C ALA A 189 6.21 14.08 3.38
N GLU A 190 6.70 13.22 2.49
CA GLU A 190 6.58 13.34 1.04
C GLU A 190 5.63 12.28 0.51
N ILE A 191 4.49 12.69 -0.05
CA ILE A 191 3.47 11.80 -0.59
C ILE A 191 3.29 12.15 -2.07
N ASN A 192 3.76 11.28 -2.95
CA ASN A 192 3.76 11.52 -4.38
C ASN A 192 2.96 10.45 -5.12
N GLY A 193 2.07 10.90 -6.01
CA GLY A 193 1.30 10.08 -6.94
C GLY A 193 1.65 10.44 -8.38
N GLY A 194 1.79 9.44 -9.25
CA GLY A 194 1.91 9.68 -10.69
C GLY A 194 0.54 9.89 -11.32
N ILE A 195 -0.17 8.80 -11.58
CA ILE A 195 -1.46 8.82 -12.28
C ILE A 195 -2.52 8.07 -11.48
N GLY A 196 -3.63 8.75 -11.15
CA GLY A 196 -4.81 8.11 -10.57
C GLY A 196 -5.47 8.92 -9.47
N GLU A 197 -5.93 8.24 -8.42
CA GLU A 197 -6.69 8.84 -7.33
C GLU A 197 -5.88 8.77 -6.03
N MET A 198 -5.86 9.89 -5.30
CA MET A 198 -5.18 9.99 -4.02
C MET A 198 -6.12 10.58 -2.96
N SER A 199 -6.32 9.85 -1.87
CA SER A 199 -7.02 10.32 -0.68
C SER A 199 -6.04 10.37 0.48
N VAL A 200 -5.83 11.55 1.07
CA VAL A 200 -4.93 11.74 2.22
C VAL A 200 -5.73 12.30 3.38
N ASP A 201 -5.88 11.48 4.42
CA ASP A 201 -6.50 11.87 5.69
C ASP A 201 -5.42 12.32 6.68
N LEU A 202 -5.29 13.62 6.89
CA LEU A 202 -4.34 14.23 7.84
C LEU A 202 -4.89 14.32 9.27
N ARG A 203 -6.11 13.81 9.52
CA ARG A 203 -6.68 13.75 10.87
C ARG A 203 -5.97 12.71 11.73
N GLY A 204 -6.30 12.74 13.01
CA GLY A 204 -5.78 11.80 14.00
C GLY A 204 -5.24 12.54 15.20
N ASN A 205 -4.54 11.84 16.08
CA ASN A 205 -3.99 12.43 17.28
C ASN A 205 -2.66 13.13 16.94
N MET A 206 -2.73 14.33 16.38
CA MET A 206 -1.59 15.19 16.05
C MET A 206 -0.79 15.51 17.31
N LEU A 207 0.21 14.69 17.66
CA LEU A 207 0.99 14.82 18.90
C LEU A 207 2.14 15.82 18.81
N SER A 208 2.61 16.15 17.60
CA SER A 208 3.75 17.02 17.32
C SER A 208 3.47 17.95 16.14
N GLU A 209 4.33 18.95 15.95
CA GLU A 209 4.36 19.72 14.72
C GLU A 209 4.88 18.87 13.55
N ALA A 210 4.34 19.09 12.35
CA ALA A 210 4.68 18.31 11.17
C ALA A 210 4.56 19.13 9.87
N GLU A 211 5.27 18.69 8.83
CA GLU A 211 5.24 19.24 7.48
C GLU A 211 4.91 18.14 6.46
N ALA A 212 3.90 18.34 5.62
CA ALA A 212 3.47 17.38 4.61
C ALA A 212 3.49 18.02 3.22
N HIS A 213 4.13 17.34 2.26
CA HIS A 213 4.19 17.71 0.85
C HIS A 213 3.47 16.63 0.07
N ILE A 214 2.40 17.01 -0.62
CA ILE A 214 1.47 16.10 -1.28
C ILE A 214 1.39 16.51 -2.75
N ASP A 215 1.91 15.67 -3.64
CA ASP A 215 1.95 15.96 -5.07
C ASP A 215 1.30 14.80 -5.84
N LEU A 216 0.41 15.14 -6.78
CA LEU A 216 -0.15 14.19 -7.74
C LEU A 216 0.07 14.75 -9.15
N ASP A 217 0.72 14.00 -10.05
CA ASP A 217 1.01 14.51 -11.40
C ASP A 217 -0.28 14.63 -12.23
N ILE A 218 -1.12 13.58 -12.24
CA ILE A 218 -2.36 13.54 -13.01
C ILE A 218 -3.46 12.78 -12.24
N GLY A 219 -4.60 13.43 -12.04
CA GLY A 219 -5.82 12.79 -11.51
C GLY A 219 -6.47 13.57 -10.38
N GLU A 220 -7.03 12.87 -9.41
CA GLU A 220 -7.86 13.48 -8.36
C GLU A 220 -7.21 13.32 -6.99
N THR A 221 -7.13 14.41 -6.24
CA THR A 221 -6.66 14.43 -4.85
C THR A 221 -7.78 14.87 -3.92
N THR A 222 -8.10 14.05 -2.91
CA THR A 222 -8.95 14.44 -1.78
C THR A 222 -8.10 14.55 -0.52
N LEU A 223 -8.19 15.68 0.17
CA LEU A 223 -7.42 15.98 1.38
C LEU A 223 -8.35 16.25 2.56
N TYR A 224 -8.22 15.51 3.66
CA TYR A 224 -8.96 15.78 4.90
C TYR A 224 -8.05 16.44 5.92
N LEU A 225 -8.42 17.62 6.41
CA LEU A 225 -7.63 18.41 7.36
C LEU A 225 -8.07 18.17 8.81
N PRO A 226 -7.14 18.10 9.79
CA PRO A 226 -7.49 18.03 11.20
C PRO A 226 -8.19 19.30 11.69
N GLU A 227 -9.27 19.16 12.48
CA GLU A 227 -9.93 20.31 13.12
C GLU A 227 -9.21 20.73 14.41
N GLU A 228 -8.56 19.79 15.09
CA GLU A 228 -7.88 19.96 16.37
C GLU A 228 -6.51 20.65 16.27
N ALA A 229 -5.86 20.55 15.10
CA ALA A 229 -4.53 21.13 14.86
C ALA A 229 -4.60 22.46 14.10
N GLY A 230 -3.58 23.30 14.29
CA GLY A 230 -3.43 24.54 13.53
C GLY A 230 -2.86 24.24 12.15
N VAL A 231 -3.66 24.37 11.09
CA VAL A 231 -3.22 24.08 9.72
C VAL A 231 -2.81 25.36 9.00
N LYS A 232 -1.63 25.32 8.36
CA LYS A 232 -1.19 26.28 7.36
C LYS A 232 -1.00 25.56 6.04
N LEU A 233 -1.89 25.85 5.09
CA LEU A 233 -1.94 25.21 3.80
C LEU A 233 -1.47 26.16 2.69
N VAL A 234 -0.71 25.64 1.74
CA VAL A 234 -0.45 26.28 0.46
C VAL A 234 -0.78 25.32 -0.67
N VAL A 235 -1.54 25.81 -1.64
CA VAL A 235 -1.87 25.07 -2.87
C VAL A 235 -1.01 25.61 -4.01
N SER A 236 -0.13 24.78 -4.54
CA SER A 236 0.75 25.08 -5.66
C SER A 236 0.11 24.64 -6.97
N LYS A 237 -0.61 25.55 -7.62
CA LYS A 237 -1.25 25.26 -8.91
C LYS A 237 -0.25 25.35 -10.07
N PHE A 238 -0.29 24.39 -10.98
CA PHE A 238 0.35 24.53 -12.29
C PHE A 238 -0.66 25.15 -13.28
N LEU A 239 -0.49 26.44 -13.60
CA LEU A 239 -1.39 27.21 -14.47
C LEU A 239 -2.86 27.17 -13.99
N PHE A 240 -3.81 27.12 -14.93
CA PHE A 240 -5.26 26.99 -14.69
C PHE A 240 -5.74 25.55 -14.91
N LEU A 241 -4.84 24.56 -14.83
CA LEU A 241 -5.11 23.19 -15.27
C LEU A 241 -5.64 22.26 -14.16
N SER A 242 -5.82 22.79 -12.95
CA SER A 242 -6.43 22.06 -11.84
C SER A 242 -7.62 22.81 -11.26
N ASP A 243 -8.75 22.11 -11.12
CA ASP A 243 -9.86 22.61 -10.33
C ASP A 243 -9.56 22.39 -8.84
N VAL A 244 -9.82 23.40 -8.01
CA VAL A 244 -9.49 23.33 -6.58
C VAL A 244 -10.66 23.83 -5.76
N SER A 245 -11.25 22.92 -5.01
CA SER A 245 -12.25 23.19 -3.99
C SER A 245 -11.59 23.31 -2.62
N VAL A 246 -11.78 24.45 -1.95
CA VAL A 246 -11.25 24.73 -0.61
C VAL A 246 -12.42 25.04 0.32
N PRO A 247 -12.48 24.47 1.53
CA PRO A 247 -13.63 24.65 2.41
C PRO A 247 -13.69 26.08 2.96
N TYR A 248 -14.91 26.63 3.10
CA TYR A 248 -15.15 28.00 3.60
C TYR A 248 -14.55 28.29 4.99
N GLY A 249 -14.24 27.24 5.77
CA GLY A 249 -13.65 27.37 7.10
C GLY A 249 -12.23 27.92 7.11
N LEU A 250 -11.48 27.81 6.02
CA LEU A 250 -10.10 28.29 5.92
C LEU A 250 -10.02 29.79 5.63
N LYS A 251 -9.21 30.51 6.40
CA LYS A 251 -8.95 31.94 6.20
C LYS A 251 -7.78 32.12 5.23
N LYS A 252 -8.02 32.77 4.10
CA LYS A 252 -6.96 33.09 3.13
C LYS A 252 -6.20 34.36 3.53
N SER A 253 -4.87 34.28 3.55
CA SER A 253 -3.97 35.43 3.72
C SER A 253 -2.77 35.29 2.78
N GLY A 254 -2.72 36.17 1.77
CA GLY A 254 -1.74 36.05 0.68
C GLY A 254 -1.90 34.73 -0.09
N ARG A 255 -0.82 33.95 -0.16
CA ARG A 255 -0.78 32.63 -0.81
C ARG A 255 -1.18 31.46 0.12
N TYR A 256 -1.41 31.74 1.40
CA TYR A 256 -1.66 30.71 2.41
C TYR A 256 -3.12 30.68 2.83
N TYR A 257 -3.56 29.51 3.25
CA TYR A 257 -4.82 29.24 3.92
C TYR A 257 -4.52 28.80 5.35
N TYR A 258 -5.29 29.31 6.30
CA TYR A 258 -5.10 29.03 7.72
C TYR A 258 -6.39 28.47 8.33
N SER A 259 -6.27 27.46 9.19
CA SER A 259 -7.38 26.99 10.02
C SER A 259 -7.81 28.06 11.02
N LYS A 260 -9.06 27.97 11.52
CA LYS A 260 -9.60 28.97 12.46
C LYS A 260 -8.83 29.04 13.78
N ASN A 261 -8.29 27.90 14.22
CA ASN A 261 -7.55 27.73 15.47
C ASN A 261 -6.03 27.95 15.31
N PHE A 262 -5.52 28.31 14.13
CA PHE A 262 -4.07 28.34 13.84
C PHE A 262 -3.21 29.07 14.90
N ASP A 263 -3.66 30.21 15.40
CA ASP A 263 -2.92 31.04 16.35
C ASP A 263 -2.91 30.48 17.79
N VAL A 264 -3.88 29.62 18.13
CA VAL A 264 -4.10 29.11 19.50
C VAL A 264 -3.90 27.61 19.63
N ALA A 265 -3.81 26.88 18.51
CA ALA A 265 -3.60 25.44 18.50
C ALA A 265 -2.25 25.08 19.11
N LYS A 266 -2.23 24.01 19.89
CA LYS A 266 -1.01 23.51 20.55
C LYS A 266 0.00 22.98 19.52
N ASN A 267 -0.50 22.23 18.55
CA ASN A 267 0.29 21.60 17.50
C ASN A 267 -0.11 22.15 16.15
N ARG A 268 0.85 22.20 15.22
CA ARG A 268 0.71 22.81 13.91
C ARG A 268 1.06 21.85 12.79
N LEU A 269 0.37 21.99 11.67
CA LEU A 269 0.59 21.21 10.46
C LEU A 269 0.78 22.16 9.28
N ASP A 270 1.99 22.16 8.72
CA ASP A 270 2.28 22.87 7.48
C ASP A 270 2.04 21.92 6.30
N VAL A 271 1.11 22.26 5.41
CA VAL A 271 0.74 21.42 4.26
C VAL A 271 1.04 22.16 2.97
N ARG A 272 1.76 21.50 2.07
CA ARG A 272 1.93 21.92 0.68
C ARG A 272 1.28 20.87 -0.21
N VAL A 273 0.41 21.30 -1.10
CA VAL A 273 -0.24 20.40 -2.05
C VAL A 273 -0.13 20.90 -3.48
N SER A 274 0.28 20.04 -4.41
CA SER A 274 0.35 20.32 -5.84
C SER A 274 -0.44 19.25 -6.63
N PRO A 275 -1.68 19.55 -7.05
CA PRO A 275 -2.56 18.53 -7.65
C PRO A 275 -2.33 18.30 -9.15
N GLY A 276 -1.18 18.71 -9.69
CA GLY A 276 -0.83 18.50 -11.10
C GLY A 276 -1.95 18.85 -12.09
N LEU A 277 -2.27 17.93 -12.98
CA LEU A 277 -3.40 18.00 -13.91
C LEU A 277 -4.60 17.23 -13.36
N GLY A 278 -5.67 17.92 -12.96
CA GLY A 278 -6.91 17.29 -12.49
C GLY A 278 -7.60 18.06 -11.37
N GLU A 279 -8.07 17.37 -10.34
CA GLU A 279 -8.92 17.97 -9.31
C GLU A 279 -8.29 17.86 -7.92
N LEU A 280 -8.48 18.90 -7.11
CA LEU A 280 -8.16 18.90 -5.69
C LEU A 280 -9.40 19.28 -4.88
N GLN A 281 -9.90 18.33 -4.10
CA GLN A 281 -10.91 18.55 -3.10
C GLN A 281 -10.27 18.58 -1.72
N ILE A 282 -10.56 19.61 -0.94
CA ILE A 282 -10.12 19.72 0.45
C ILE A 282 -11.36 19.78 1.34
N ASP A 283 -11.35 18.96 2.38
CA ASP A 283 -12.39 18.85 3.39
C ASP A 283 -11.77 18.84 4.81
N TYR A 284 -12.63 18.78 5.82
CA TYR A 284 -12.27 18.49 7.21
C TYR A 284 -12.68 17.05 7.53
#